data_AF-A0AAN7YVB0-F1
#
_entry.id   AF-A0AAN7YVB0-F1
#
_cell.length_a   1.000
_cell.length_b   1.000
_cell.length_c   1.000
_cell.angle_alpha   90.00
_cell.angle_beta   90.00
_cell.angle_gamma   90.00
#
_symmetry.space_group_name_H-M   'P 1'
#
loop_
_entity.id
_entity.type
_entity.pdbx_description
1 polymer ?
#
loop_
_entity_poly.entity_id
_entity_poly.type
_entity_poly.pdbx_seq_one_letter_code
_entity_poly.pdbx_strand_id
1 'polypeptide(L)'
;MNNILRSGISNIIKGATYTQRAAPAAQIAPGSTIINNNTRSLGDFFEHKYPVGSYPLAGRSWTATDLRGKSFNDLHEIWFELLRERNKLLTEKELNKNKNLINPLRIKKVRKSMAAIKVVLGERDQLSKSLYLLRVESEKGNKKRVGELQNNIKRLNKLVGAVSLKPGLRDLEGLQDTLKVGEELESNIDSLVNKQN
;
A
#
# COMPACT_ATOMS: atom_id res chain seq x y z
N MET A 1 12.13 93.85 -45.73
CA MET A 1 11.00 93.94 -46.67
C MET A 1 10.20 92.65 -46.49
N ASN A 2 9.30 92.57 -45.49
CA ASN A 2 7.90 93.01 -45.49
C ASN A 2 7.11 92.60 -46.74
N ASN A 3 6.24 91.59 -46.55
CA ASN A 3 4.82 91.50 -46.96
C ASN A 3 4.47 90.18 -47.66
N ILE A 4 3.25 89.61 -47.60
CA ILE A 4 2.03 89.74 -46.80
C ILE A 4 1.23 88.45 -47.13
N LEU A 5 0.64 87.88 -46.09
CA LEU A 5 -0.56 87.03 -46.03
C LEU A 5 -1.46 86.91 -47.28
N ARG A 6 -1.96 85.69 -47.55
CA ARG A 6 -3.39 85.50 -47.83
C ARG A 6 -3.88 84.14 -47.32
N SER A 7 -5.02 84.22 -46.65
CA SER A 7 -5.77 83.16 -45.98
C SER A 7 -6.61 82.32 -46.93
N GLY A 8 -6.95 81.10 -46.49
CA GLY A 8 -8.03 80.28 -47.01
C GLY A 8 -8.51 79.31 -45.93
N ILE A 9 -9.76 79.46 -45.50
CA ILE A 9 -10.43 78.79 -44.38
C ILE A 9 -10.97 77.42 -44.81
N SER A 10 -10.82 76.37 -43.99
CA SER A 10 -11.91 75.43 -43.63
C SER A 10 -11.47 74.36 -42.64
N ASN A 11 -12.26 74.24 -41.57
CA ASN A 11 -12.18 73.26 -40.49
C ASN A 11 -12.30 71.81 -41.00
N ILE A 12 -11.68 70.84 -40.30
CA ILE A 12 -12.33 69.60 -39.85
C ILE A 12 -11.52 68.98 -38.71
N ILE A 13 -12.23 68.79 -37.60
CA ILE A 13 -11.91 68.05 -36.39
C ILE A 13 -11.41 66.64 -36.73
N LYS A 14 -10.22 66.23 -36.26
CA LYS A 14 -9.97 64.85 -35.79
C LYS A 14 -8.93 64.88 -34.66
N GLY A 15 -9.37 64.39 -33.50
CA GLY A 15 -8.66 64.47 -32.23
C GLY A 15 -7.32 63.73 -32.22
N ALA A 16 -6.44 64.25 -31.38
CA ALA A 16 -5.25 63.55 -30.93
C ALA A 16 -5.67 62.30 -30.13
N THR A 17 -5.60 61.13 -30.73
CA THR A 17 -5.52 59.87 -29.99
C THR A 17 -4.06 59.58 -29.71
N TYR A 18 -3.65 59.93 -28.48
CA TYR A 18 -2.48 59.37 -27.85
C TYR A 18 -2.63 57.84 -27.86
N THR A 19 -2.00 57.18 -28.82
CA THR A 19 -1.91 55.72 -28.85
C THR A 19 -0.92 55.33 -27.75
N GLN A 20 -1.45 55.10 -26.55
CA GLN A 20 -0.72 54.34 -25.54
C GLN A 20 -0.39 52.98 -26.16
N ARG A 21 0.88 52.75 -26.46
CA ARG A 21 1.41 51.39 -26.51
C ARG A 21 1.16 50.79 -25.13
N ALA A 22 0.10 50.00 -25.01
CA ALA A 22 -0.06 49.12 -23.87
C ALA A 22 1.18 48.23 -23.82
N ALA A 23 1.90 48.28 -22.69
CA ALA A 23 2.97 47.35 -22.41
C ALA A 23 2.43 45.92 -22.57
N PRO A 24 3.22 44.95 -23.09
CA PRO A 24 2.79 43.57 -23.07
C PRO A 24 2.51 43.23 -21.60
N ALA A 25 1.27 42.85 -21.30
CA ALA A 25 0.91 42.35 -19.99
C ALA A 25 1.93 41.25 -19.65
N ALA A 26 2.76 41.49 -18.64
CA ALA A 26 3.68 40.49 -18.15
C ALA A 26 2.83 39.25 -17.87
N GLN A 27 3.07 38.18 -18.63
CA GLN A 27 2.44 36.90 -18.34
C GLN A 27 2.93 36.52 -16.95
N ILE A 28 2.08 36.73 -15.96
CA ILE A 28 2.28 36.15 -14.64
C ILE A 28 2.19 34.66 -14.90
N ALA A 29 3.34 34.00 -15.07
CA ALA A 29 3.42 32.56 -15.05
C ALA A 29 2.61 32.11 -13.84
N PRO A 30 1.67 31.14 -13.97
CA PRO A 30 0.84 30.75 -12.85
C PRO A 30 1.78 30.32 -11.73
N GLY A 31 1.93 31.21 -10.74
CA GLY A 31 2.78 30.97 -9.59
C GLY A 31 2.16 29.79 -8.87
N SER A 32 2.78 28.62 -9.00
CA SER A 32 2.39 27.47 -8.21
C SER A 32 2.77 27.79 -6.77
N THR A 33 1.85 28.37 -6.01
CA THR A 33 1.96 28.40 -4.55
C THR A 33 1.84 26.96 -4.09
N ILE A 34 2.96 26.24 -4.04
CA ILE A 34 3.01 24.89 -3.50
C ILE A 34 2.88 25.04 -1.99
N ILE A 35 1.67 24.86 -1.50
CA ILE A 35 1.39 24.72 -0.08
C ILE A 35 1.96 23.36 0.34
N ASN A 36 3.22 23.34 0.80
CA ASN A 36 3.90 22.14 1.29
C ASN A 36 3.34 21.73 2.66
N ASN A 37 2.16 21.13 2.65
CA ASN A 37 1.63 20.42 3.82
C ASN A 37 2.24 19.02 3.80
N ASN A 38 3.41 18.89 4.43
CA ASN A 38 4.13 17.64 4.54
C ASN A 38 3.30 16.58 5.30
N THR A 39 2.61 15.67 4.60
CA THR A 39 2.08 14.44 5.21
C THR A 39 2.02 13.18 4.32
N ARG A 40 2.15 13.27 2.99
CA ARG A 40 2.37 12.16 2.02
C ARG A 40 2.19 12.72 0.61
N SER A 41 3.29 13.09 -0.03
CA SER A 41 3.28 13.73 -1.36
C SER A 41 3.57 12.71 -2.46
N LEU A 42 3.27 13.08 -3.71
CA LEU A 42 3.70 12.33 -4.90
C LEU A 42 5.21 12.06 -4.90
N GLY A 43 6.00 12.88 -4.19
CA GLY A 43 7.43 12.65 -3.95
C GLY A 43 7.78 11.28 -3.38
N ASP A 44 6.88 10.64 -2.62
CA ASP A 44 7.12 9.30 -2.05
C ASP A 44 7.17 8.18 -3.10
N PHE A 45 6.76 8.44 -4.35
CA PHE A 45 6.87 7.48 -5.45
C PHE A 45 8.21 7.56 -6.19
N PHE A 46 9.02 8.58 -5.90
CA PHE A 46 10.29 8.80 -6.58
C PHE A 46 11.46 8.52 -5.65
N GLU A 47 12.53 7.99 -6.22
CA GLU A 47 13.76 7.74 -5.48
C GLU A 47 14.55 9.04 -5.28
N HIS A 48 15.23 9.13 -4.13
CA HIS A 48 16.18 10.20 -3.88
C HIS A 48 17.28 10.17 -4.95
N LYS A 49 17.58 11.32 -5.56
CA LYS A 49 18.61 11.43 -6.59
C LYS A 49 19.99 11.39 -5.93
N TYR A 50 20.63 10.22 -5.92
CA TYR A 50 22.02 10.10 -5.50
C TYR A 50 22.97 10.58 -6.60
N PRO A 51 24.10 11.22 -6.25
CA PRO A 51 25.15 11.48 -7.22
C PRO A 51 25.67 10.15 -7.80
N VAL A 52 26.07 10.17 -9.07
CA VAL A 52 26.55 8.99 -9.79
C VAL A 52 27.68 8.34 -9.00
N GLY A 53 27.56 7.04 -8.71
CA GLY A 53 28.54 6.27 -7.94
C GLY A 53 28.34 6.28 -6.42
N SER A 54 27.44 7.09 -5.87
CA SER A 54 27.12 7.16 -4.43
C SER A 54 25.83 6.42 -4.06
N TYR A 55 25.32 5.55 -4.95
CA TYR A 55 24.07 4.83 -4.68
C TYR A 55 24.27 3.87 -3.50
N PRO A 56 23.38 3.87 -2.49
CA PRO A 56 23.54 2.99 -1.33
C PRO A 56 23.53 1.53 -1.79
N LEU A 57 24.49 0.74 -1.31
CA LEU A 57 24.50 -0.70 -1.58
C LEU A 57 23.19 -1.31 -1.09
N ALA A 58 22.38 -1.84 -2.02
CA ALA A 58 21.11 -2.46 -1.65
C ALA A 58 21.38 -3.64 -0.69
N GLY A 59 20.75 -3.60 0.50
CA GLY A 59 20.91 -4.62 1.54
C GLY A 59 20.49 -6.03 1.12
N ARG A 60 20.59 -6.97 2.06
CA ARG A 60 20.12 -8.36 1.90
C ARG A 60 18.57 -8.41 1.92
N SER A 61 17.98 -9.37 1.22
CA SER A 61 16.53 -9.65 1.31
C SER A 61 16.17 -10.36 2.61
N TRP A 62 14.97 -10.11 3.14
CA TRP A 62 14.44 -10.83 4.29
C TRP A 62 14.31 -12.33 4.00
N THR A 63 14.77 -13.17 4.94
CA THR A 63 14.53 -14.61 4.87
C THR A 63 13.38 -15.03 5.77
N ALA A 64 12.75 -16.18 5.48
CA ALA A 64 11.66 -16.69 6.30
C ALA A 64 12.11 -16.92 7.77
N THR A 65 13.36 -17.34 7.98
CA THR A 65 13.95 -17.51 9.31
C THR A 65 13.96 -16.21 10.10
N ASP A 66 14.36 -15.09 9.48
CA ASP A 66 14.39 -13.78 10.13
C ASP A 66 12.98 -13.28 10.51
N LEU A 67 11.99 -13.66 9.70
CA LEU A 67 10.60 -13.19 9.81
C LEU A 67 9.74 -14.00 10.78
N ARG A 68 10.09 -15.27 11.04
CA ARG A 68 9.36 -16.13 12.00
C ARG A 68 9.34 -15.56 13.41
N GLY A 69 10.39 -14.83 13.78
CA GLY A 69 10.52 -14.13 15.06
C GLY A 69 9.66 -12.86 15.21
N LYS A 70 8.93 -12.42 14.17
CA LYS A 70 8.21 -11.14 14.16
C LYS A 70 6.73 -11.26 14.46
N SER A 71 6.17 -10.26 15.13
CA SER A 71 4.72 -10.19 15.41
C SER A 71 3.92 -10.07 14.11
N PHE A 72 2.60 -10.32 14.15
CA PHE A 72 1.75 -10.10 12.96
C PHE A 72 1.75 -8.62 12.54
N ASN A 73 1.72 -7.69 13.50
CA ASN A 73 1.74 -6.26 13.22
C ASN A 73 3.08 -5.85 12.58
N ASP A 74 4.20 -6.35 13.10
CA ASP A 74 5.53 -6.07 12.54
C ASP A 74 5.64 -6.59 11.10
N LEU A 75 5.15 -7.81 10.83
CA LEU A 75 5.12 -8.36 9.47
C LEU A 75 4.28 -7.51 8.52
N HIS A 76 3.19 -6.94 9.02
CA HIS A 76 2.31 -6.06 8.26
C HIS A 76 2.97 -4.71 7.97
N GLU A 77 3.67 -4.12 8.93
CA GLU A 77 4.46 -2.90 8.74
C GLU A 77 5.59 -3.13 7.73
N ILE A 78 6.35 -4.22 7.88
CA ILE A 78 7.40 -4.61 6.93
C ILE A 78 6.79 -4.81 5.53
N TRP A 79 5.62 -5.45 5.43
CA TRP A 79 4.94 -5.61 4.15
C TRP A 79 4.63 -4.27 3.48
N PHE A 80 4.16 -3.27 4.23
CA PHE A 80 3.89 -1.94 3.70
C PHE A 80 5.14 -1.18 3.30
N GLU A 81 6.24 -1.31 4.04
CA GLU A 81 7.54 -0.77 3.62
C GLU A 81 8.00 -1.38 2.29
N LEU A 82 7.93 -2.70 2.17
CA LEU A 82 8.25 -3.40 0.94
C LEU A 82 7.31 -3.02 -0.22
N LEU A 83 6.05 -2.73 0.08
CA LEU A 83 5.07 -2.30 -0.92
C LEU A 83 5.38 -0.90 -1.43
N ARG A 84 5.69 0.04 -0.53
CA ARG A 84 6.13 1.40 -0.88
C ARG A 84 7.38 1.35 -1.73
N GLU A 85 8.36 0.55 -1.33
CA GLU A 85 9.59 0.31 -2.09
C GLU A 85 9.31 -0.28 -3.47
N ARG A 86 8.46 -1.31 -3.57
CA ARG A 86 8.07 -1.90 -4.85
C ARG A 86 7.44 -0.85 -5.78
N ASN A 87 6.57 0.00 -5.25
CA ASN A 87 5.94 1.05 -6.03
C ASN A 87 6.96 2.08 -6.53
N LYS A 88 7.91 2.52 -5.69
CA LYS A 88 9.04 3.38 -6.10
C LYS A 88 9.84 2.78 -7.26
N LEU A 89 10.22 1.51 -7.13
CA LEU A 89 11.00 0.80 -8.16
C LEU A 89 10.23 0.61 -9.47
N LEU A 90 8.91 0.43 -9.41
CA LEU A 90 8.08 0.36 -10.60
C LEU A 90 8.03 1.73 -11.30
N THR A 91 7.86 2.82 -10.56
CA THR A 91 7.95 4.17 -11.12
C THR A 91 9.30 4.41 -11.79
N GLU A 92 10.41 4.04 -11.14
CA GLU A 92 11.76 4.14 -11.71
C GLU A 92 11.89 3.32 -13.00
N LYS A 93 11.37 2.09 -13.01
CA LYS A 93 11.39 1.21 -14.19
C LYS A 93 10.62 1.81 -15.36
N GLU A 94 9.45 2.38 -15.10
CA GLU A 94 8.64 3.00 -16.14
C GLU A 94 9.31 4.28 -16.69
N LEU A 95 9.95 5.07 -15.83
CA LEU A 95 10.71 6.27 -16.23
C LEU A 95 11.96 5.92 -17.04
N ASN A 96 12.60 4.80 -16.71
CA ASN A 96 13.82 4.33 -17.36
C ASN A 96 13.53 3.27 -18.43
N LYS A 97 12.35 3.20 -19.04
CA LYS A 97 12.04 2.20 -20.09
C LYS A 97 13.10 2.05 -21.18
N ASN A 98 13.76 3.15 -21.53
CA ASN A 98 14.79 3.21 -22.57
C ASN A 98 16.23 3.16 -22.02
N LYS A 99 16.40 2.97 -20.71
CA LYS A 99 17.67 2.99 -19.99
C LYS A 99 17.75 1.81 -19.02
N ASN A 100 18.95 1.43 -18.60
CA ASN A 100 19.10 0.43 -17.56
C ASN A 100 18.73 1.03 -16.20
N LEU A 101 17.97 0.27 -15.40
CA LEU A 101 17.74 0.58 -13.99
C LEU A 101 19.08 0.70 -13.25
N ILE A 102 19.17 1.63 -12.30
CA ILE A 102 20.39 1.83 -11.51
C ILE A 102 20.68 0.57 -10.67
N ASN A 103 19.64 -0.12 -10.19
CA ASN A 103 19.78 -1.37 -9.44
C ASN A 103 18.67 -2.39 -9.75
N PRO A 104 18.81 -3.20 -10.82
CA PRO A 104 17.78 -4.17 -11.20
C PRO A 104 17.60 -5.32 -10.21
N LEU A 105 18.61 -5.60 -9.37
CA LEU A 105 18.54 -6.68 -8.36
C LEU A 105 17.63 -6.31 -7.19
N ARG A 106 17.44 -5.01 -6.92
CA ARG A 106 16.61 -4.51 -5.82
C ARG A 106 15.15 -4.98 -5.95
N ILE A 107 14.57 -4.93 -7.15
CA ILE A 107 13.22 -5.47 -7.44
C ILE A 107 13.13 -6.95 -7.06
N LYS A 108 14.14 -7.75 -7.43
CA LYS A 108 14.18 -9.18 -7.11
C LYS A 108 14.27 -9.41 -5.58
N LYS A 109 15.05 -8.60 -4.86
CA LYS A 109 15.19 -8.69 -3.39
C LYS A 109 13.89 -8.34 -2.65
N VAL A 110 13.17 -7.30 -3.09
CA VAL A 110 11.86 -6.94 -2.54
C VAL A 110 10.85 -8.06 -2.75
N ARG A 111 10.78 -8.61 -3.98
CA ARG A 111 9.91 -9.76 -4.30
C ARG A 111 10.22 -10.99 -3.44
N LYS A 112 11.50 -11.31 -3.25
CA LYS A 112 11.93 -12.42 -2.37
C LYS A 112 11.49 -12.21 -0.93
N SER A 113 11.64 -10.98 -0.41
CA SER A 113 11.23 -10.63 0.95
C SER A 113 9.71 -10.75 1.13
N MET A 114 8.92 -10.25 0.17
CA MET A 114 7.46 -10.41 0.17
C MET A 114 7.02 -11.88 0.11
N ALA A 115 7.70 -12.70 -0.71
CA ALA A 115 7.42 -14.13 -0.77
C ALA A 115 7.72 -14.82 0.57
N ALA A 116 8.81 -14.45 1.25
CA ALA A 116 9.14 -14.98 2.56
C ALA A 116 8.07 -14.66 3.62
N ILE A 117 7.51 -13.43 3.62
CA ILE A 117 6.39 -13.07 4.51
C ILE A 117 5.17 -13.97 4.25
N LYS A 118 4.81 -14.19 2.98
CA LYS A 118 3.68 -15.07 2.62
C LYS A 118 3.89 -16.50 3.10
N VAL A 119 5.11 -17.02 3.00
CA VAL A 119 5.46 -18.36 3.51
C VAL A 119 5.24 -18.42 5.02
N VAL A 120 5.76 -17.45 5.79
CA VAL A 120 5.60 -17.42 7.25
C VAL A 120 4.13 -17.33 7.66
N LEU A 121 3.34 -16.50 6.99
CA LEU A 121 1.89 -16.41 7.25
C LEU A 121 1.17 -17.71 6.91
N GLY A 122 1.54 -18.37 5.81
CA GLY A 122 1.00 -19.68 5.42
C GLY A 122 1.36 -20.78 6.42
N GLU A 123 2.59 -20.83 6.92
CA GLU A 123 3.03 -21.76 7.96
C GLU A 123 2.21 -21.57 9.25
N ARG A 124 1.98 -20.31 9.67
CA ARG A 124 1.16 -19.97 10.84
C ARG A 124 -0.31 -20.38 10.67
N ASP A 125 -0.89 -20.09 9.52
CA ASP A 125 -2.28 -20.47 9.21
C ASP A 125 -2.46 -22.00 9.17
N GLN A 126 -1.51 -22.72 8.55
CA GLN A 126 -1.49 -24.19 8.55
C GLN A 126 -1.38 -24.77 9.97
N LEU A 127 -0.59 -24.14 10.84
CA LEU A 127 -0.47 -24.56 12.23
C LEU A 127 -1.79 -24.37 12.98
N SER A 128 -2.43 -23.21 12.87
CA SER A 128 -3.74 -22.94 13.46
C SER A 128 -4.80 -23.94 13.00
N LYS A 129 -4.88 -24.20 11.69
CA LYS A 129 -5.81 -25.19 11.12
C LYS A 129 -5.54 -26.60 11.64
N SER A 130 -4.27 -26.99 11.71
CA SER A 130 -3.88 -28.31 12.20
C SER A 130 -4.24 -28.50 13.67
N LEU A 131 -4.09 -27.47 14.51
CA LEU A 131 -4.50 -27.48 15.91
C LEU A 131 -6.02 -27.60 16.07
N TYR A 132 -6.80 -26.85 15.27
CA TYR A 132 -8.25 -26.96 15.25
C TYR A 132 -8.71 -28.37 14.85
N LEU A 133 -8.16 -28.91 13.76
CA LEU A 133 -8.48 -30.27 13.30
C LEU A 133 -8.08 -31.33 14.33
N LEU A 134 -6.96 -31.13 15.05
CA LEU A 134 -6.54 -32.05 16.10
C LEU A 134 -7.59 -32.13 17.23
N ARG A 135 -8.15 -30.99 17.65
CA ARG A 135 -9.24 -30.93 18.64
C ARG A 135 -10.45 -31.72 18.16
N VAL A 136 -10.96 -31.40 16.96
CA VAL A 136 -12.14 -32.06 16.39
C VAL A 136 -11.94 -33.57 16.21
N GLU A 137 -10.79 -34.00 15.69
CA GLU A 137 -10.54 -35.44 15.45
C GLU A 137 -10.26 -36.20 16.74
N SER A 138 -9.82 -35.53 17.81
CA SER A 138 -9.70 -36.12 19.13
C SER A 138 -11.07 -36.46 19.74
N GLU A 139 -12.07 -35.62 19.50
CA GLU A 139 -13.46 -35.84 19.94
C GLU A 139 -14.12 -36.99 19.18
N LYS A 140 -13.82 -37.13 17.88
CA LYS A 140 -14.32 -38.23 17.03
C LYS A 140 -13.63 -39.58 17.29
N GLY A 141 -12.55 -39.63 18.07
CA GLY A 141 -11.82 -40.86 18.37
C GLY A 141 -10.95 -41.42 17.24
N ASN A 142 -10.64 -40.63 16.20
CA ASN A 142 -9.83 -41.09 15.05
C ASN A 142 -8.32 -41.07 15.36
N LYS A 143 -7.84 -42.12 16.04
CA LYS A 143 -6.45 -42.21 16.55
C LYS A 143 -5.37 -42.05 15.47
N LYS A 144 -5.59 -42.59 14.26
CA LYS A 144 -4.62 -42.48 13.16
C LYS A 144 -4.46 -41.04 12.70
N ARG A 145 -5.57 -40.35 12.47
CA ARG A 145 -5.58 -38.95 12.01
C ARG A 145 -5.00 -38.00 13.05
N VAL A 146 -5.31 -38.23 14.32
CA VAL A 146 -4.73 -37.50 15.46
C VAL A 146 -3.21 -37.60 15.46
N GLY A 147 -2.64 -38.80 15.26
CA GLY A 147 -1.18 -38.99 15.19
C GLY A 147 -0.52 -38.26 14.00
N GLU A 148 -1.14 -38.28 12.82
CA GLU A 148 -0.67 -37.52 11.66
C GLU A 148 -0.65 -36.00 11.92
N LEU A 149 -1.73 -35.48 12.50
CA LEU A 149 -1.87 -34.06 12.83
C LEU A 149 -0.84 -33.64 13.89
N GLN A 150 -0.60 -34.46 14.92
CA GLN A 150 0.43 -34.20 15.93
C GLN A 150 1.83 -34.10 15.33
N ASN A 151 2.17 -34.99 14.39
CA ASN A 151 3.46 -34.92 13.68
C ASN A 151 3.59 -33.65 12.84
N ASN A 152 2.52 -33.27 12.12
CA ASN A 152 2.50 -32.03 11.35
C ASN A 152 2.64 -30.79 12.24
N ILE A 153 1.91 -30.74 13.35
CA ILE A 153 2.00 -29.67 14.36
C ILE A 153 3.42 -29.58 14.91
N LYS A 154 4.05 -30.70 15.26
CA LYS A 154 5.44 -30.71 15.77
C LYS A 154 6.42 -30.11 14.75
N ARG A 155 6.26 -30.47 13.47
CA ARG A 155 7.06 -29.90 12.37
C ARG A 155 6.81 -28.40 12.21
N LEU A 156 5.56 -27.98 12.14
CA LEU A 156 5.17 -26.58 11.94
C LEU A 156 5.58 -25.71 13.14
N ASN A 157 5.45 -26.20 14.37
CA ASN A 157 5.87 -25.50 15.57
C ASN A 157 7.39 -25.26 15.59
N LYS A 158 8.18 -26.23 15.11
CA LYS A 158 9.64 -26.08 14.93
C LYS A 158 9.98 -24.99 13.90
N LEU A 159 9.15 -24.84 12.86
CA LEU A 159 9.34 -23.82 11.82
C LEU A 159 8.88 -22.44 12.28
N VAL A 160 7.67 -22.30 12.80
CA VAL A 160 7.04 -21.02 13.16
C VAL A 160 7.76 -20.36 14.36
N GLY A 161 8.40 -21.14 15.24
CA GLY A 161 9.00 -20.64 16.48
C GLY A 161 7.94 -20.22 17.51
N ALA A 162 8.37 -19.80 18.70
CA ALA A 162 7.49 -19.44 19.82
C ALA A 162 6.72 -18.11 19.63
N VAL A 163 6.71 -17.54 18.42
CA VAL A 163 6.11 -16.23 18.18
C VAL A 163 4.64 -16.38 17.86
N SER A 164 3.84 -15.92 18.83
CA SER A 164 2.39 -15.76 18.82
C SER A 164 1.73 -16.16 17.51
N LEU A 165 1.26 -17.42 17.47
CA LEU A 165 -0.07 -17.68 16.89
C LEU A 165 -0.95 -16.53 17.39
N LYS A 166 -1.49 -15.74 16.46
CA LYS A 166 -2.16 -14.43 16.68
C LYS A 166 -2.64 -14.22 18.14
N PRO A 167 -2.35 -13.09 18.79
CA PRO A 167 -3.24 -12.61 19.83
C PRO A 167 -4.61 -12.45 19.15
N GLY A 168 -5.62 -13.16 19.65
CA GLY A 168 -6.98 -13.02 19.13
C GLY A 168 -7.67 -14.29 18.63
N LEU A 169 -7.12 -15.50 18.81
CA LEU A 169 -7.99 -16.70 18.66
C LEU A 169 -9.01 -16.77 19.80
N ARG A 170 -8.63 -16.38 21.03
CA ARG A 170 -9.56 -16.22 22.16
C ARG A 170 -10.63 -15.15 21.90
N ASP A 171 -10.22 -14.01 21.34
CA ASP A 171 -11.12 -12.87 21.13
C ASP A 171 -12.08 -13.11 19.94
N LEU A 172 -11.65 -13.90 18.94
CA LEU A 172 -12.49 -14.32 17.82
C LEU A 172 -13.40 -15.50 18.16
N GLU A 173 -13.03 -16.38 19.09
CA GLU A 173 -13.91 -17.41 19.66
C GLU A 173 -15.08 -16.73 20.39
N GLY A 174 -14.79 -15.72 21.22
CA GLY A 174 -15.83 -14.89 21.85
C GLY A 174 -16.69 -14.11 20.86
N LEU A 175 -16.11 -13.62 19.75
CA LEU A 175 -16.87 -12.96 18.70
C LEU A 175 -17.73 -13.94 17.88
N GLN A 176 -17.27 -15.18 17.68
CA GLN A 176 -18.03 -16.23 17.01
C GLN A 176 -19.21 -16.71 17.87
N ASP A 177 -19.06 -16.72 19.19
CA ASP A 177 -20.18 -16.93 20.13
C ASP A 177 -21.18 -15.77 20.09
N THR A 178 -20.74 -14.52 19.86
CA THR A 178 -21.64 -13.36 19.67
C THR A 178 -22.24 -13.26 18.27
N LEU A 179 -21.59 -13.85 17.26
CA LEU A 179 -22.04 -13.91 15.85
C LEU A 179 -22.85 -15.17 15.55
N LYS A 180 -22.89 -16.14 16.47
CA LYS A 180 -24.02 -17.05 16.61
C LYS A 180 -25.25 -16.22 17.01
N VAL A 181 -25.77 -15.45 16.06
CA VAL A 181 -27.20 -15.14 16.01
C VAL A 181 -27.86 -16.49 16.19
N GLY A 182 -28.52 -16.66 17.34
CA GLY A 182 -28.71 -17.97 17.96
C GLY A 182 -29.19 -19.01 16.97
N GLU A 183 -28.51 -20.16 16.91
CA GLU A 183 -29.06 -21.38 16.31
C GLU A 183 -30.45 -21.70 16.94
N GLU A 184 -30.74 -21.18 18.14
CA GLU A 184 -32.06 -21.14 18.78
C GLU A 184 -33.11 -20.29 18.02
N LEU A 185 -32.75 -19.18 17.40
CA LEU A 185 -33.67 -18.33 16.62
C LEU A 185 -34.06 -19.01 15.29
N GLU A 186 -33.11 -19.62 14.58
CA GLU A 186 -33.43 -20.40 13.38
C GLU A 186 -34.23 -21.67 13.71
N SER A 187 -33.87 -22.37 14.79
CA SER A 187 -34.67 -23.51 15.31
C SER A 187 -36.09 -23.12 15.73
N ASN A 188 -36.28 -21.91 16.27
CA ASN A 188 -37.60 -21.39 16.63
C ASN A 188 -38.42 -20.94 15.41
N ILE A 189 -37.77 -20.45 14.35
CA ILE A 189 -38.42 -20.13 13.07
C ILE A 189 -38.89 -21.41 12.37
N ASP A 190 -38.06 -22.44 12.31
CA ASP A 190 -38.41 -23.72 11.67
C ASP A 190 -39.53 -24.47 12.41
N SER A 191 -39.58 -24.36 13.74
CA SER A 191 -40.67 -24.91 14.54
C SER A 191 -41.97 -24.11 14.45
N LEU A 192 -41.91 -22.80 14.15
CA LEU A 192 -43.10 -21.98 13.86
C LEU A 192 -43.69 -22.27 12.48
N VAL A 193 -42.84 -22.50 11.47
CA VAL A 193 -43.27 -22.86 10.10
C VAL A 193 -43.98 -24.22 10.09
N ASN A 194 -43.52 -25.19 10.88
CA ASN A 194 -44.16 -26.51 10.97
C ASN A 194 -45.45 -26.55 11.81
N LYS A 195 -45.79 -25.48 12.54
CA LYS A 195 -46.99 -25.42 13.41
C LYS A 195 -48.21 -24.78 12.72
N GLN A 196 -48.03 -24.25 11.51
CA GLN A 196 -49.10 -23.65 10.70
C GLN A 196 -49.68 -24.59 9.62
N ASN A 197 -49.25 -25.86 9.57
CA ASN A 197 -49.83 -26.91 8.73
C ASN A 197 -50.60 -27.93 9.57
#